data_AF-A0A929MQP4-F1
#
_entry.id   AF-A0A929MQP4-F1
#
_cell.length_a   1.000
_cell.length_b   1.000
_cell.length_c   1.000
_cell.angle_alpha   90.00
_cell.angle_beta   90.00
_cell.angle_gamma   90.00
#
_symmetry.space_group_name_H-M   'P 1'
#
loop_
_entity.id
_entity.type
_entity.pdbx_description
1 polymer ?
#
loop_
_entity_poly.entity_id
_entity_poly.type
_entity_poly.pdbx_seq_one_letter_code
_entity_poly.pdbx_strand_id
1 'polypeptide(L)'
;QDLAHYHLVAGRLPQASGEIALLSSLQGRFQLGDTVKLKESGNAKAMLKQTTFTITGFVNSGELGNQLLFGPSTAGSGTLAGYGVVTAQDFDSPVYTIARLRYDDLAGLNAYQARYWQLVDQHQSELEALLADNGAARLAQVQSQVQSQIDQGQSELDSASEALASGSSQLASAESQWADQSSALDQAASQWASQDETLTQGQGQLASAQAALAQAKSQLESGAAALTSGQANLTAKSQELAQAKSQLDAAKSQLDSQAQTLASQSQALAEGQAKLAAGQQALTAQEEALRQAGQDPDTVPDIQAARQALADQAQTLASAKSQLEAGQAQWQAANSSYQEGLARYQAGAAALATGQAQYDSQAANYQAGLSQYQAGQAQLASQSAAAQAGAQALESASQEISSGQEALASARQELDDQEAEFASKEAEAQAAIKEGQAELDQARDSLAGLVTPKYRVYSRQTYPGDVEFYTSKLRTEGMANVGNVFPVVLYLVAALVTLTTMTRFMSEERLKAGLLQALGYGPGDILAKFLLYGLLSSGLGALLGIVAGTYGLPYVLGHTLFATSTYPPIQLNFYWQLAALALGLSFLSSLLP
;
A
#
# COMPACT_ATOMS: atom_id res chain seq x y z
N GLN A 1 -16.64 52.90 27.28
CA GLN A 1 -16.75 53.06 28.74
C GLN A 1 -17.42 51.81 29.26
N ASP A 2 -16.86 51.15 30.27
CA ASP A 2 -17.56 50.05 30.92
C ASP A 2 -18.86 50.57 31.53
N LEU A 3 -19.98 49.95 31.16
CA LEU A 3 -21.31 50.39 31.61
C LEU A 3 -21.63 49.91 33.03
N ALA A 4 -20.90 48.91 33.51
CA ALA A 4 -21.05 48.30 34.82
C ALA A 4 -19.73 48.39 35.58
N HIS A 5 -19.78 48.96 36.79
CA HIS A 5 -18.63 49.03 37.68
C HIS A 5 -18.92 48.31 38.99
N TYR A 6 -17.87 47.70 39.53
CA TYR A 6 -17.90 47.13 40.87
C TYR A 6 -17.19 48.08 41.83
N HIS A 7 -17.90 48.49 42.88
CA HIS A 7 -17.32 49.24 43.98
C HIS A 7 -16.66 48.27 44.95
N LEU A 8 -15.35 48.39 45.11
CA LEU A 8 -14.58 47.59 46.04
C LEU A 8 -14.87 48.03 47.49
N VAL A 9 -15.29 47.08 48.33
CA VAL A 9 -15.59 47.31 49.75
C VAL A 9 -14.42 46.88 50.63
N ALA A 10 -13.80 45.75 50.32
CA ALA A 10 -12.60 45.26 51.02
C ALA A 10 -11.73 44.38 50.10
N GLY A 11 -10.43 44.32 50.37
CA GLY A 11 -9.48 43.50 49.59
C GLY A 11 -9.10 44.15 48.27
N ARG A 12 -9.09 43.38 47.18
CA ARG A 12 -8.86 43.83 45.80
C ARG A 12 -9.75 43.08 44.81
N LEU A 13 -9.88 43.62 43.59
CA LEU A 13 -10.54 42.90 42.50
C LEU A 13 -9.67 41.70 42.03
N PRO A 14 -10.28 40.64 41.46
CA PRO A 14 -9.56 39.54 40.84
C PRO A 14 -8.73 40.02 39.67
N GLN A 15 -7.46 39.59 39.62
CA GLN A 15 -6.51 39.96 38.56
C GLN A 15 -5.93 38.72 37.86
N ALA A 16 -5.92 37.57 38.53
CA ALA A 16 -5.43 36.31 37.99
C ALA A 16 -6.52 35.23 37.98
N SER A 17 -6.30 34.21 37.14
CA SER A 17 -7.10 32.99 37.13
C SER A 17 -7.12 32.34 38.52
N GLY A 18 -8.30 31.90 38.96
CA GLY A 18 -8.49 31.27 40.28
C GLY A 18 -8.80 32.24 41.41
N GLU A 19 -8.94 33.54 41.11
CA GLU A 19 -9.33 34.56 42.08
C GLU A 19 -10.81 34.94 41.91
N ILE A 20 -11.49 35.19 43.04
CA ILE A 20 -12.88 35.65 43.06
C ILE A 20 -13.07 36.82 44.02
N ALA A 21 -13.93 37.76 43.64
CA ALA A 21 -14.47 38.75 44.56
C ALA A 21 -15.96 38.48 44.79
N LEU A 22 -16.38 38.43 46.04
CA LEU A 22 -17.76 38.10 46.42
C LEU A 22 -18.56 39.34 46.79
N LEU A 23 -19.89 39.25 46.78
CA LEU A 23 -20.77 40.27 47.34
C LEU A 23 -20.37 40.65 48.79
N SER A 24 -20.36 41.95 49.12
CA SER A 24 -19.86 42.41 50.42
C SER A 24 -20.65 41.92 51.64
N SER A 25 -21.95 41.67 51.51
CA SER A 25 -22.76 41.12 52.62
C SER A 25 -22.31 39.71 53.05
N LEU A 26 -21.55 39.01 52.21
CA LEU A 26 -20.98 37.70 52.53
C LEU A 26 -19.73 37.78 53.43
N GLN A 27 -19.23 38.98 53.78
CA GLN A 27 -18.13 39.17 54.73
C GLN A 27 -18.40 38.58 56.12
N GLY A 28 -19.68 38.47 56.52
CA GLY A 28 -20.05 37.81 57.77
C GLY A 28 -19.87 36.29 57.74
N ARG A 29 -19.66 35.70 56.55
CA ARG A 29 -19.58 34.25 56.33
C ARG A 29 -18.22 33.79 55.78
N PHE A 30 -17.50 34.65 55.08
CA PHE A 30 -16.21 34.36 54.46
C PHE A 30 -15.21 35.47 54.76
N GLN A 31 -13.92 35.14 54.79
CA GLN A 31 -12.81 36.06 55.00
C GLN A 31 -11.95 36.19 53.74
N LEU A 32 -11.14 37.25 53.67
CA LEU A 32 -10.14 37.40 52.61
C LEU A 32 -9.09 36.28 52.71
N GLY A 33 -8.77 35.65 51.59
CA GLY A 33 -7.88 34.49 51.53
C GLY A 33 -8.58 33.14 51.68
N ASP A 34 -9.86 33.11 52.08
CA ASP A 34 -10.64 31.87 52.11
C ASP A 34 -10.83 31.31 50.69
N THR A 35 -11.04 30.00 50.60
CA THR A 35 -11.35 29.33 49.33
C THR A 35 -12.83 28.99 49.25
N VAL A 36 -13.47 29.34 48.14
CA VAL A 36 -14.86 28.98 47.83
C VAL A 36 -14.90 27.99 46.69
N LYS A 37 -15.71 26.93 46.84
CA LYS A 37 -15.98 25.97 45.78
C LYS A 37 -17.38 26.21 45.22
N LEU A 38 -17.44 26.57 43.95
CA LEU A 38 -18.67 26.75 43.20
C LEU A 38 -19.10 25.39 42.64
N LYS A 39 -20.41 25.14 42.62
CA LYS A 39 -20.99 23.98 41.94
C LYS A 39 -21.97 24.49 40.90
N GLU A 40 -21.62 24.32 39.63
CA GLU A 40 -22.53 24.62 38.54
C GLU A 40 -23.69 23.62 38.53
N SER A 41 -24.90 24.13 38.35
CA SER A 41 -26.14 23.34 38.35
C SER A 41 -26.73 23.26 36.95
N GLY A 42 -27.04 22.05 36.48
CA GLY A 42 -27.65 21.78 35.18
C GLY A 42 -26.91 20.71 34.39
N ASN A 43 -27.52 20.23 33.29
CA ASN A 43 -26.92 19.26 32.36
C ASN A 43 -26.09 19.93 31.24
N ALA A 44 -25.83 21.24 31.35
CA ALA A 44 -25.05 21.99 30.36
C ALA A 44 -23.54 21.81 30.61
N LYS A 45 -22.74 21.99 29.54
CA LYS A 45 -21.28 22.06 29.64
C LYS A 45 -20.88 23.10 30.70
N ALA A 46 -19.88 22.77 31.53
CA ALA A 46 -19.33 23.68 32.53
C ALA A 46 -18.88 25.00 31.86
N MET A 47 -19.28 26.15 32.42
CA MET A 47 -18.93 27.47 31.89
C MET A 47 -17.64 27.99 32.49
N LEU A 48 -17.15 27.39 33.58
CA LEU A 48 -15.89 27.73 34.22
C LEU A 48 -14.85 26.63 34.01
N LYS A 49 -13.62 27.01 33.67
CA LYS A 49 -12.47 26.10 33.56
C LYS A 49 -12.09 25.47 34.91
N GLN A 50 -12.44 26.12 36.00
CA GLN A 50 -12.22 25.66 37.36
C GLN A 50 -13.36 26.11 38.28
N THR A 51 -13.56 25.36 39.35
CA THR A 51 -14.68 25.57 40.27
C THR A 51 -14.26 26.03 41.66
N THR A 52 -12.96 26.14 41.91
CA THR A 52 -12.39 26.47 43.23
C THR A 52 -11.63 27.78 43.11
N PHE A 53 -11.99 28.76 43.92
CA PHE A 53 -11.45 30.11 43.84
C PHE A 53 -11.03 30.65 45.20
N THR A 54 -9.96 31.42 45.23
CA THR A 54 -9.52 32.17 46.42
C THR A 54 -10.19 33.53 46.46
N ILE A 55 -10.80 33.87 47.60
CA ILE A 55 -11.50 35.13 47.83
C ILE A 55 -10.47 36.25 48.00
N THR A 56 -10.38 37.13 47.01
CA THR A 56 -9.44 38.25 46.98
C THR A 56 -10.06 39.59 47.35
N GLY A 57 -11.39 39.68 47.31
CA GLY A 57 -12.10 40.91 47.63
C GLY A 57 -13.58 40.73 47.86
N PHE A 58 -14.18 41.81 48.34
CA PHE A 58 -15.61 41.96 48.55
C PHE A 58 -16.11 43.21 47.83
N VAL A 59 -17.17 43.08 47.03
CA VAL A 59 -17.59 44.09 46.05
C VAL A 59 -19.09 44.31 46.04
N ASN A 60 -19.49 45.54 45.73
CA ASN A 60 -20.85 45.93 45.42
C ASN A 60 -21.00 46.27 43.93
N SER A 61 -22.01 45.71 43.27
CA SER A 61 -22.29 45.95 41.87
C SER A 61 -23.04 47.26 41.70
N GLY A 62 -22.66 48.06 40.71
CA GLY A 62 -23.45 49.22 40.28
C GLY A 62 -24.74 48.83 39.53
N GLU A 63 -24.87 47.57 39.11
CA GLU A 63 -26.06 47.06 38.42
C GLU A 63 -27.04 46.32 39.34
N LEU A 64 -26.54 45.69 40.41
CA LEU A 64 -27.35 44.99 41.39
C LEU A 64 -27.44 45.87 42.64
N GLY A 65 -28.58 46.54 42.81
CA GLY A 65 -28.74 47.59 43.81
C GLY A 65 -28.91 47.08 45.24
N ASN A 66 -29.18 45.79 45.43
CA ASN A 66 -29.43 45.20 46.75
C ASN A 66 -28.21 44.42 47.26
N GLN A 67 -27.98 44.43 48.58
CA GLN A 67 -26.91 43.66 49.21
C GLN A 67 -27.39 42.34 49.85
N LEU A 68 -28.69 42.09 49.95
CA LEU A 68 -29.26 40.94 50.66
C LEU A 68 -30.28 40.13 49.84
N LEU A 69 -31.06 40.78 48.98
CA LEU A 69 -32.16 40.18 48.24
C LEU A 69 -31.90 40.29 46.73
N PHE A 70 -31.72 39.15 46.06
CA PHE A 70 -31.48 39.07 44.61
C PHE A 70 -32.62 38.35 43.86
N GLY A 71 -33.73 38.07 44.54
CA GLY A 71 -34.89 37.41 43.93
C GLY A 71 -34.77 35.88 43.82
N PRO A 72 -35.73 35.23 43.14
CA PRO A 72 -35.83 33.78 43.06
C PRO A 72 -34.79 33.17 42.11
N SER A 73 -34.45 31.90 42.36
CA SER A 73 -33.56 31.09 41.51
C SER A 73 -34.26 29.80 41.11
N THR A 74 -34.11 29.36 39.86
CA THR A 74 -34.57 28.04 39.40
C THR A 74 -33.59 26.91 39.73
N ALA A 75 -32.45 27.24 40.34
CA ALA A 75 -31.41 26.31 40.77
C ALA A 75 -31.10 26.44 42.26
N GLY A 76 -30.71 25.33 42.91
CA GLY A 76 -30.32 25.32 44.33
C GLY A 76 -31.49 25.51 45.29
N SER A 77 -31.34 26.40 46.29
CA SER A 77 -32.31 26.64 47.37
C SER A 77 -33.55 27.45 46.98
N GLY A 78 -33.74 27.75 45.69
CA GLY A 78 -34.88 28.53 45.19
C GLY A 78 -34.71 30.06 45.26
N THR A 79 -33.61 30.55 45.83
CA THR A 79 -33.31 31.99 45.99
C THR A 79 -31.86 32.30 45.65
N LEU A 80 -31.61 33.49 45.09
CA LEU A 80 -30.26 33.96 44.79
C LEU A 80 -29.62 34.56 46.07
N ALA A 81 -28.51 33.98 46.51
CA ALA A 81 -27.82 34.36 47.74
C ALA A 81 -26.79 35.50 47.57
N GLY A 82 -26.41 35.80 46.32
CA GLY A 82 -25.42 36.82 45.98
C GLY A 82 -24.76 36.53 44.64
N TYR A 83 -23.71 37.28 44.33
CA TYR A 83 -22.92 37.12 43.12
C TYR A 83 -21.42 37.13 43.45
N GLY A 84 -20.63 36.58 42.52
CA GLY A 84 -19.18 36.62 42.53
C GLY A 84 -18.66 37.09 41.18
N VAL A 85 -17.49 37.73 41.20
CA VAL A 85 -16.80 38.23 40.01
C VAL A 85 -15.48 37.49 39.91
N VAL A 86 -15.19 36.95 38.73
CA VAL A 86 -13.94 36.25 38.38
C VAL A 86 -13.34 36.88 37.12
N THR A 87 -12.14 36.45 36.74
CA THR A 87 -11.50 36.97 35.53
C THR A 87 -12.04 36.30 34.26
N ALA A 88 -11.90 36.96 33.11
CA ALA A 88 -12.32 36.40 31.82
C ALA A 88 -11.60 35.08 31.47
N GLN A 89 -10.39 34.87 32.00
CA GLN A 89 -9.58 33.68 31.73
C GLN A 89 -10.20 32.40 32.32
N ASP A 90 -11.03 32.54 33.35
CA ASP A 90 -11.67 31.44 34.08
C ASP A 90 -12.89 30.87 33.36
N PHE A 91 -13.40 31.52 32.31
CA PHE A 91 -14.54 31.02 31.52
C PHE A 91 -14.11 30.04 30.42
N ASP A 92 -14.84 28.92 30.26
CA ASP A 92 -14.71 27.92 29.19
C ASP A 92 -15.74 28.14 28.06
N SER A 93 -15.81 29.38 27.56
CA SER A 93 -16.67 29.74 26.43
C SER A 93 -15.95 30.71 25.50
N PRO A 94 -15.87 30.43 24.19
CA PRO A 94 -15.31 31.37 23.21
C PRO A 94 -16.29 32.51 22.86
N VAL A 95 -17.52 32.48 23.39
CA VAL A 95 -18.57 33.46 23.10
C VAL A 95 -19.03 34.17 24.38
N TYR A 96 -19.31 35.48 24.24
CA TYR A 96 -19.92 36.27 25.31
C TYR A 96 -21.43 35.99 25.40
N THR A 97 -21.95 35.88 26.62
CA THR A 97 -23.36 35.54 26.88
C THR A 97 -24.23 36.74 27.30
N ILE A 98 -23.61 37.89 27.57
CA ILE A 98 -24.28 39.14 28.00
C ILE A 98 -23.68 40.31 27.22
N ALA A 99 -24.55 41.14 26.65
CA ALA A 99 -24.20 42.43 26.07
C ALA A 99 -24.92 43.55 26.86
N ARG A 100 -24.19 44.61 27.21
CA ARG A 100 -24.74 45.78 27.91
C ARG A 100 -24.86 46.93 26.94
N LEU A 101 -26.01 47.60 26.95
CA LEU A 101 -26.34 48.67 26.02
C LEU A 101 -26.72 49.93 26.81
N ARG A 102 -26.33 51.09 26.28
CA ARG A 102 -26.72 52.43 26.78
C ARG A 102 -27.20 53.24 25.60
N TYR A 103 -28.32 53.94 25.80
CA TYR A 103 -28.89 54.84 24.80
C TYR A 103 -28.59 56.29 25.20
N ASP A 104 -28.13 57.10 24.25
CA ASP A 104 -27.68 58.46 24.52
C ASP A 104 -28.84 59.42 24.85
N ASP A 105 -30.02 59.16 24.31
CA ASP A 105 -31.26 59.92 24.57
C ASP A 105 -31.82 59.71 25.99
N LEU A 106 -31.40 58.64 26.67
CA LEU A 106 -31.75 58.37 28.07
C LEU A 106 -30.82 59.05 29.08
N ALA A 107 -29.63 59.51 28.66
CA ALA A 107 -28.56 59.93 29.58
C ALA A 107 -28.92 61.18 30.42
N GLY A 108 -29.73 62.09 29.88
CA GLY A 108 -30.16 63.32 30.55
C GLY A 108 -31.49 63.21 31.30
N LEU A 109 -32.15 62.04 31.24
CA LEU A 109 -33.48 61.84 31.82
C LEU A 109 -33.37 61.24 33.23
N ASN A 110 -34.26 61.68 34.12
CA ASN A 110 -34.36 61.10 35.45
C ASN A 110 -35.03 59.71 35.35
N ALA A 111 -34.33 58.68 35.83
CA ALA A 111 -34.75 57.28 35.76
C ALA A 111 -36.01 56.94 36.59
N TYR A 112 -36.52 57.89 37.39
CA TYR A 112 -37.79 57.76 38.11
C TYR A 112 -38.96 58.49 37.42
N GLN A 113 -38.73 59.17 36.30
CA GLN A 113 -39.80 59.82 35.51
C GLN A 113 -40.43 58.86 34.49
N ALA A 114 -41.71 59.07 34.19
CA ALA A 114 -42.45 58.27 33.21
C ALA A 114 -41.83 58.32 31.80
N ARG A 115 -41.30 59.48 31.38
CA ARG A 115 -40.70 59.66 30.05
C ARG A 115 -39.49 58.75 29.80
N TYR A 116 -38.65 58.54 30.82
CA TYR A 116 -37.51 57.63 30.74
C TYR A 116 -37.97 56.20 30.42
N TRP A 117 -38.99 55.71 31.13
CA TRP A 117 -39.48 54.34 30.97
C TRP A 117 -40.20 54.11 29.64
N GLN A 118 -40.93 55.11 29.13
CA GLN A 118 -41.51 55.02 27.78
C GLN A 118 -40.44 54.81 26.70
N LEU A 119 -39.31 55.51 26.79
CA LEU A 119 -38.20 55.35 25.85
C LEU A 119 -37.46 54.02 26.05
N VAL A 120 -37.27 53.58 27.30
CA VAL A 120 -36.69 52.25 27.59
C VAL A 120 -37.54 51.13 26.99
N ASP A 121 -38.87 51.19 27.14
CA ASP A 121 -39.78 50.18 26.59
C ASP A 121 -39.78 50.19 25.05
N GLN A 122 -39.68 51.38 24.43
CA GLN A 122 -39.53 51.53 22.99
C GLN A 122 -38.22 50.88 22.50
N HIS A 123 -37.08 51.27 23.08
CA HIS A 123 -35.76 50.74 22.73
C HIS A 123 -35.67 49.23 22.94
N GLN A 124 -36.28 48.72 24.01
CA GLN A 124 -36.37 47.30 24.27
C GLN A 124 -37.15 46.58 23.16
N SER A 125 -38.30 47.11 22.74
CA SER A 125 -39.12 46.53 21.68
C SER A 125 -38.41 46.54 20.32
N GLU A 126 -37.71 47.63 19.99
CA GLU A 126 -36.91 47.75 18.77
C GLU A 126 -35.76 46.73 18.75
N LEU A 127 -35.07 46.56 19.89
CA LEU A 127 -34.00 45.58 20.03
C LEU A 127 -34.51 44.14 19.97
N GLU A 128 -35.64 43.84 20.61
CA GLU A 128 -36.28 42.52 20.54
C GLU A 128 -36.67 42.17 19.10
N ALA A 129 -37.21 43.14 18.34
CA ALA A 129 -37.51 42.96 16.92
C ALA A 129 -36.24 42.74 16.08
N LEU A 130 -35.18 43.51 16.34
CA LEU A 130 -33.90 43.40 15.63
C LEU A 130 -33.20 42.05 15.89
N LEU A 131 -33.41 41.45 17.06
CA LEU A 131 -32.78 40.18 17.47
C LEU A 131 -33.68 38.96 17.26
N ALA A 132 -34.87 39.12 16.67
CA ALA A 132 -35.86 38.06 16.57
C ALA A 132 -35.41 36.86 15.72
N ASP A 133 -34.66 37.10 14.64
CA ASP A 133 -34.17 36.10 13.69
C ASP A 133 -32.77 35.55 14.03
N ASN A 134 -32.01 36.26 14.88
CA ASN A 134 -30.67 35.85 15.29
C ASN A 134 -30.61 34.41 15.86
N GLY A 135 -31.66 33.97 16.56
CA GLY A 135 -31.74 32.60 17.07
C GLY A 135 -31.75 31.56 15.95
N ALA A 136 -32.57 31.77 14.92
CA ALA A 136 -32.66 30.89 13.76
C ALA A 136 -31.39 30.96 12.89
N ALA A 137 -30.86 32.17 12.68
CA ALA A 137 -29.61 32.38 11.94
C ALA A 137 -28.43 31.66 12.61
N ARG A 138 -28.32 31.76 13.95
CA ARG A 138 -27.27 31.06 14.71
C ARG A 138 -27.44 29.54 14.64
N LEU A 139 -28.66 29.02 14.73
CA LEU A 139 -28.93 27.59 14.59
C LEU A 139 -28.52 27.08 13.20
N ALA A 140 -28.93 27.76 12.14
CA ALA A 140 -28.58 27.39 10.77
C ALA A 140 -27.06 27.38 10.53
N GLN A 141 -26.35 28.37 11.07
CA GLN A 141 -24.88 28.41 11.01
C GLN A 141 -24.24 27.19 11.69
N VAL A 142 -24.67 26.86 12.91
CA VAL A 142 -24.14 25.71 13.66
C VAL A 142 -24.49 24.40 12.95
N GLN A 143 -25.72 24.27 12.43
CA GLN A 143 -26.14 23.09 11.65
C GLN A 143 -25.28 22.89 10.40
N SER A 144 -25.02 23.96 9.64
CA SER A 144 -24.18 23.90 8.45
C SER A 144 -22.73 23.50 8.77
N GLN A 145 -22.17 24.01 9.87
CA GLN A 145 -20.83 23.64 10.32
C GLN A 145 -20.73 22.16 10.70
N VAL A 146 -21.69 21.66 11.50
CA VAL A 146 -21.72 20.26 11.91
C VAL A 146 -21.99 19.34 10.71
N GLN A 147 -22.89 19.70 9.79
CA GLN A 147 -23.14 18.92 8.58
C GLN A 147 -21.88 18.81 7.71
N SER A 148 -21.14 19.91 7.52
CA SER A 148 -19.89 19.88 6.77
C SER A 148 -18.85 18.94 7.39
N GLN A 149 -18.80 18.83 8.73
CA GLN A 149 -17.92 17.90 9.42
C GLN A 149 -18.36 16.44 9.24
N ILE A 150 -19.68 16.18 9.27
CA ILE A 150 -20.25 14.85 9.00
C ILE A 150 -19.93 14.41 7.57
N ASP A 151 -20.12 15.29 6.59
CA ASP A 151 -19.86 14.99 5.17
C ASP A 151 -18.37 14.70 4.93
N GLN A 152 -17.49 15.49 5.55
CA GLN A 152 -16.05 15.26 5.49
C GLN A 152 -15.67 13.92 6.12
N GLY A 153 -16.15 13.63 7.34
CA GLY A 153 -15.87 12.35 8.01
C GLY A 153 -16.39 11.14 7.22
N GLN A 154 -17.56 11.25 6.57
CA GLN A 154 -18.06 10.18 5.71
C GLN A 154 -17.12 9.95 4.51
N SER A 155 -16.65 11.02 3.86
CA SER A 155 -15.69 10.91 2.75
C SER A 155 -14.37 10.28 3.16
N GLU A 156 -13.90 10.54 4.38
CA GLU A 156 -12.67 9.94 4.94
C GLU A 156 -12.87 8.43 5.19
N LEU A 157 -14.03 8.01 5.71
CA LEU A 157 -14.39 6.60 5.90
C LEU A 157 -14.52 5.84 4.58
N ASP A 158 -15.14 6.44 3.57
CA ASP A 158 -15.29 5.84 2.24
C ASP A 158 -13.91 5.63 1.61
N SER A 159 -13.04 6.64 1.69
CA SER A 159 -11.65 6.56 1.19
C SER A 159 -10.84 5.47 1.90
N ALA A 160 -11.00 5.33 3.22
CA ALA A 160 -10.34 4.26 3.99
C ALA A 160 -10.83 2.86 3.57
N SER A 161 -12.13 2.72 3.30
CA SER A 161 -12.73 1.47 2.83
C SER A 161 -12.24 1.09 1.43
N GLU A 162 -12.14 2.06 0.52
CA GLU A 162 -11.59 1.87 -0.83
C GLU A 162 -10.10 1.48 -0.78
N ALA A 163 -9.32 2.10 0.11
CA ALA A 163 -7.91 1.77 0.30
C ALA A 163 -7.71 0.31 0.75
N LEU A 164 -8.55 -0.19 1.66
CA LEU A 164 -8.54 -1.60 2.08
C LEU A 164 -8.87 -2.54 0.93
N ALA A 165 -9.91 -2.24 0.15
CA ALA A 165 -10.29 -3.06 -1.01
C ALA A 165 -9.18 -3.10 -2.08
N SER A 166 -8.54 -1.95 -2.33
CA SER A 166 -7.39 -1.86 -3.24
C SER A 166 -6.20 -2.67 -2.75
N GLY A 167 -5.84 -2.56 -1.46
CA GLY A 167 -4.73 -3.32 -0.88
C GLY A 167 -4.95 -4.83 -0.93
N SER A 168 -6.17 -5.29 -0.61
CA SER A 168 -6.55 -6.70 -0.75
C SER A 168 -6.45 -7.21 -2.19
N SER A 169 -6.87 -6.39 -3.17
CA SER A 169 -6.78 -6.73 -4.59
C SER A 169 -5.32 -6.80 -5.09
N GLN A 170 -4.44 -5.94 -4.55
CA GLN A 170 -3.01 -5.96 -4.85
C GLN A 170 -2.34 -7.24 -4.33
N LEU A 171 -2.64 -7.65 -3.09
CA LEU A 171 -2.14 -8.92 -2.55
C LEU A 171 -2.61 -10.13 -3.35
N ALA A 172 -3.90 -10.19 -3.70
CA ALA A 172 -4.43 -11.26 -4.54
C ALA A 172 -3.74 -11.32 -5.92
N SER A 173 -3.42 -10.17 -6.50
CA SER A 173 -2.67 -10.09 -7.75
C SER A 173 -1.23 -10.57 -7.59
N ALA A 174 -0.57 -10.23 -6.49
CA ALA A 174 0.78 -10.69 -6.18
C ALA A 174 0.85 -12.21 -5.94
N GLU A 175 -0.11 -12.79 -5.22
CA GLU A 175 -0.22 -14.25 -5.02
C GLU A 175 -0.44 -14.97 -6.35
N SER A 176 -1.29 -14.43 -7.23
CA SER A 176 -1.49 -14.99 -8.57
C SER A 176 -0.19 -14.96 -9.40
N GLN A 177 0.55 -13.85 -9.37
CA GLN A 177 1.82 -13.74 -10.08
C GLN A 177 2.87 -14.71 -9.54
N TRP A 178 2.93 -14.89 -8.22
CA TRP A 178 3.82 -15.86 -7.59
C TRP A 178 3.46 -17.30 -8.01
N ALA A 179 2.17 -17.64 -8.02
CA ALA A 179 1.69 -18.95 -8.45
C ALA A 179 2.02 -19.25 -9.92
N ASP A 180 1.85 -18.25 -10.80
CA ASP A 180 2.20 -18.37 -12.22
C ASP A 180 3.71 -18.59 -12.41
N GLN A 181 4.55 -17.84 -11.69
CA GLN A 181 6.01 -18.01 -11.73
C GLN A 181 6.45 -19.38 -11.19
N SER A 182 5.84 -19.83 -10.10
CA SER A 182 6.06 -21.16 -9.53
C SER A 182 5.75 -22.26 -10.53
N SER A 183 4.58 -22.20 -11.19
CA SER A 183 4.19 -23.16 -12.21
C SER A 183 5.12 -23.15 -13.44
N ALA A 184 5.56 -21.98 -13.89
CA ALA A 184 6.52 -21.86 -14.98
C ALA A 184 7.87 -22.52 -14.64
N LEU A 185 8.32 -22.37 -13.40
CA LEU A 185 9.56 -22.98 -12.90
C LEU A 185 9.46 -24.51 -12.83
N ASP A 186 8.33 -25.05 -12.37
CA ASP A 186 8.06 -26.49 -12.35
C ASP A 186 8.03 -27.09 -13.76
N GLN A 187 7.46 -26.36 -14.72
CA GLN A 187 7.48 -26.76 -16.13
C GLN A 187 8.90 -26.75 -16.70
N ALA A 188 9.70 -25.72 -16.39
CA ALA A 188 11.11 -25.66 -16.78
C ALA A 188 11.92 -26.82 -16.19
N ALA A 189 11.72 -27.15 -14.91
CA ALA A 189 12.36 -28.29 -14.25
C ALA A 189 11.97 -29.63 -14.89
N SER A 190 10.69 -29.80 -15.26
CA SER A 190 10.21 -30.99 -15.95
C SER A 190 10.81 -31.13 -17.36
N GLN A 191 10.91 -30.01 -18.10
CA GLN A 191 11.56 -29.99 -19.41
C GLN A 191 13.05 -30.32 -19.30
N TRP A 192 13.74 -29.74 -18.32
CA TRP A 192 15.15 -30.03 -18.03
C TRP A 192 15.36 -31.52 -17.79
N ALA A 193 14.55 -32.16 -16.94
CA ALA A 193 14.65 -33.59 -16.64
C ALA A 193 14.47 -34.46 -17.89
N SER A 194 13.50 -34.12 -18.76
CA SER A 194 13.30 -34.86 -20.03
C SER A 194 14.47 -34.72 -21.01
N GLN A 195 15.10 -33.54 -21.06
CA GLN A 195 16.26 -33.28 -21.90
C GLN A 195 17.51 -33.96 -21.36
N ASP A 196 17.69 -34.01 -20.04
CA ASP A 196 18.80 -34.74 -19.38
C ASP A 196 18.72 -36.24 -19.65
N GLU A 197 17.52 -36.82 -19.60
CA GLU A 197 17.30 -38.23 -19.97
C GLU A 197 17.63 -38.47 -21.46
N THR A 198 17.20 -37.57 -22.35
CA THR A 198 17.50 -37.63 -23.78
C THR A 198 19.01 -37.54 -24.05
N LEU A 199 19.72 -36.65 -23.35
CA LEU A 199 21.17 -36.52 -23.46
C LEU A 199 21.87 -37.79 -22.98
N THR A 200 21.43 -38.37 -21.86
CA THR A 200 21.97 -39.63 -21.32
C THR A 200 21.82 -40.77 -22.32
N GLN A 201 20.63 -40.90 -22.94
CA GLN A 201 20.41 -41.88 -24.01
C GLN A 201 21.29 -41.60 -25.23
N GLY A 202 21.44 -40.33 -25.63
CA GLY A 202 22.32 -39.91 -26.72
C GLY A 202 23.79 -40.24 -26.47
N GLN A 203 24.28 -40.06 -25.23
CA GLN A 203 25.64 -40.45 -24.84
C GLN A 203 25.84 -41.97 -24.95
N GLY A 204 24.85 -42.77 -24.57
CA GLY A 204 24.89 -44.23 -24.75
C GLY A 204 24.94 -44.66 -26.22
N GLN A 205 24.20 -43.97 -27.09
CA GLN A 205 24.26 -44.18 -28.54
C GLN A 205 25.62 -43.78 -29.12
N LEU A 206 26.21 -42.67 -28.65
CA LEU A 206 27.53 -42.20 -29.06
C LEU A 206 28.63 -43.23 -28.71
N ALA A 207 28.58 -43.79 -27.50
CA ALA A 207 29.50 -44.85 -27.08
C ALA A 207 29.36 -46.12 -27.95
N SER A 208 28.13 -46.49 -28.29
CA SER A 208 27.86 -47.63 -29.19
C SER A 208 28.38 -47.36 -30.61
N ALA A 209 28.20 -46.15 -31.12
CA ALA A 209 28.71 -45.73 -32.43
C ALA A 209 30.25 -45.72 -32.46
N GLN A 210 30.91 -45.25 -31.38
CA GLN A 210 32.37 -45.33 -31.23
C GLN A 210 32.87 -46.78 -31.29
N ALA A 211 32.23 -47.70 -30.57
CA ALA A 211 32.60 -49.11 -30.59
C ALA A 211 32.42 -49.74 -31.98
N ALA A 212 31.29 -49.45 -32.66
CA ALA A 212 31.03 -49.92 -34.02
C ALA A 212 32.07 -49.39 -35.02
N LEU A 213 32.46 -48.11 -34.89
CA LEU A 213 33.46 -47.48 -35.75
C LEU A 213 34.86 -48.09 -35.52
N ALA A 214 35.21 -48.40 -34.28
CA ALA A 214 36.45 -49.11 -33.96
C ALA A 214 36.47 -50.52 -34.57
N GLN A 215 35.35 -51.24 -34.54
CA GLN A 215 35.21 -52.55 -35.19
C GLN A 215 35.35 -52.43 -36.72
N ALA A 216 34.69 -51.45 -37.33
CA ALA A 216 34.78 -51.19 -38.77
C ALA A 216 36.21 -50.85 -39.20
N LYS A 217 36.94 -50.08 -38.39
CA LYS A 217 38.36 -49.79 -38.61
C LYS A 217 39.20 -51.07 -38.65
N SER A 218 39.03 -51.96 -37.68
CA SER A 218 39.76 -53.24 -37.62
C SER A 218 39.43 -54.15 -38.81
N GLN A 219 38.18 -54.16 -39.28
CA GLN A 219 37.78 -54.88 -40.48
C GLN A 219 38.43 -54.32 -41.75
N LEU A 220 38.53 -53.00 -41.87
CA LEU A 220 39.23 -52.35 -42.98
C LEU A 220 40.72 -52.67 -42.98
N GLU A 221 41.38 -52.64 -41.81
CA GLU A 221 42.79 -53.01 -41.68
C GLU A 221 43.03 -54.46 -42.12
N SER A 222 42.14 -55.38 -41.72
CA SER A 222 42.17 -56.78 -42.15
C SER A 222 41.92 -56.94 -43.66
N GLY A 223 40.96 -56.19 -44.22
CA GLY A 223 40.67 -56.18 -45.66
C GLY A 223 41.82 -55.64 -46.50
N ALA A 224 42.52 -54.60 -46.03
CA ALA A 224 43.70 -54.06 -46.69
C ALA A 224 44.86 -55.09 -46.74
N ALA A 225 45.07 -55.82 -45.65
CA ALA A 225 46.05 -56.90 -45.60
C ALA A 225 45.67 -58.06 -46.56
N ALA A 226 44.39 -58.43 -46.62
CA ALA A 226 43.88 -59.45 -47.53
C ALA A 226 44.07 -59.05 -49.00
N LEU A 227 43.81 -57.80 -49.37
CA LEU A 227 44.07 -57.28 -50.72
C LEU A 227 45.55 -57.33 -51.08
N THR A 228 46.42 -56.90 -50.17
CA THR A 228 47.87 -56.96 -50.38
C THR A 228 48.34 -58.39 -50.65
N SER A 229 47.86 -59.35 -49.85
CA SER A 229 48.15 -60.78 -50.02
C SER A 229 47.55 -61.35 -51.31
N GLY A 230 46.32 -60.97 -51.66
CA GLY A 230 45.64 -61.39 -52.89
C GLY A 230 46.39 -60.93 -54.14
N GLN A 231 46.86 -59.69 -54.15
CA GLN A 231 47.64 -59.13 -55.26
C GLN A 231 48.99 -59.84 -55.43
N ALA A 232 49.68 -60.15 -54.33
CA ALA A 232 50.92 -60.92 -54.36
C ALA A 232 50.69 -62.33 -54.93
N ASN A 233 49.61 -63.02 -54.51
CA ASN A 233 49.24 -64.34 -55.03
C ASN A 233 48.89 -64.33 -56.52
N LEU A 234 48.14 -63.32 -56.98
CA LEU A 234 47.82 -63.17 -58.41
C LEU A 234 49.07 -62.93 -59.24
N THR A 235 50.00 -62.11 -58.74
CA THR A 235 51.29 -61.86 -59.39
C THR A 235 52.10 -63.15 -59.50
N ALA A 236 52.20 -63.93 -58.42
CA ALA A 236 52.90 -65.21 -58.42
C ALA A 236 52.28 -66.22 -59.41
N LYS A 237 50.95 -66.41 -59.37
CA LYS A 237 50.25 -67.30 -60.32
C LYS A 237 50.38 -66.85 -61.77
N SER A 238 50.38 -65.54 -62.02
CA SER A 238 50.63 -65.01 -63.37
C SER A 238 52.03 -65.35 -63.87
N GLN A 239 53.04 -65.31 -63.00
CA GLN A 239 54.42 -65.68 -63.34
C GLN A 239 54.55 -67.19 -63.59
N GLU A 240 53.96 -68.03 -62.73
CA GLU A 240 53.91 -69.49 -62.92
C GLU A 240 53.25 -69.87 -64.23
N LEU A 241 52.13 -69.23 -64.57
CA LEU A 241 51.39 -69.48 -65.81
C LEU A 241 52.21 -69.07 -67.04
N ALA A 242 52.95 -67.96 -66.97
CA ALA A 242 53.87 -67.54 -68.03
C ALA A 242 55.01 -68.54 -68.24
N GLN A 243 55.58 -69.09 -67.15
CA GLN A 243 56.60 -70.14 -67.23
C GLN A 243 56.03 -71.44 -67.84
N ALA A 244 54.85 -71.87 -67.38
CA ALA A 244 54.16 -73.05 -67.91
C ALA A 244 53.86 -72.90 -69.42
N LYS A 245 53.46 -71.70 -69.86
CA LYS A 245 53.29 -71.38 -71.28
C LYS A 245 54.58 -71.55 -72.07
N SER A 246 55.69 -71.01 -71.56
CA SER A 246 57.00 -71.14 -72.22
C SER A 246 57.46 -72.60 -72.32
N GLN A 247 57.21 -73.42 -71.29
CA GLN A 247 57.53 -74.85 -71.32
C GLN A 247 56.66 -75.62 -72.33
N LEU A 248 55.37 -75.30 -72.40
CA LEU A 248 54.44 -75.86 -73.38
C LEU A 248 54.87 -75.52 -74.82
N ASP A 249 55.28 -74.27 -75.07
CA ASP A 249 55.74 -73.84 -76.38
C ASP A 249 57.02 -74.59 -76.80
N ALA A 250 57.95 -74.78 -75.85
CA ALA A 250 59.16 -75.58 -76.09
C ALA A 250 58.84 -77.07 -76.36
N ALA A 251 57.97 -77.68 -75.54
CA ALA A 251 57.54 -79.07 -75.72
C ALA A 251 56.82 -79.28 -77.06
N LYS A 252 55.99 -78.32 -77.48
CA LYS A 252 55.34 -78.34 -78.79
C LYS A 252 56.36 -78.29 -79.93
N SER A 253 57.35 -77.41 -79.83
CA SER A 253 58.43 -77.33 -80.83
C SER A 253 59.22 -78.64 -80.92
N GLN A 254 59.53 -79.30 -79.81
CA GLN A 254 60.22 -80.59 -79.79
C GLN A 254 59.37 -81.71 -80.43
N LEU A 255 58.07 -81.77 -80.11
CA LEU A 255 57.13 -82.71 -80.72
C LEU A 255 57.07 -82.54 -82.24
N ASP A 256 57.05 -81.29 -82.72
CA ASP A 256 57.02 -80.98 -84.14
C ASP A 256 58.32 -81.43 -84.83
N SER A 257 59.49 -81.18 -84.22
CA SER A 257 60.79 -81.66 -84.73
C SER A 257 60.90 -83.18 -84.73
N GLN A 258 60.39 -83.85 -83.69
CA GLN A 258 60.42 -85.31 -83.59
C GLN A 258 59.46 -85.95 -84.60
N ALA A 259 58.29 -85.33 -84.84
CA ALA A 259 57.38 -85.75 -85.90
C ALA A 259 58.04 -85.68 -87.29
N GLN A 260 58.77 -84.60 -87.59
CA GLN A 260 59.53 -84.48 -88.85
C GLN A 260 60.63 -85.54 -88.97
N THR A 261 61.34 -85.84 -87.88
CA THR A 261 62.37 -86.88 -87.84
C THR A 261 61.77 -88.27 -88.08
N LEU A 262 60.64 -88.60 -87.43
CA LEU A 262 59.93 -89.86 -87.64
C LEU A 262 59.40 -90.00 -89.06
N ALA A 263 58.88 -88.92 -89.65
CA ALA A 263 58.47 -88.91 -91.05
C ALA A 263 59.65 -89.23 -91.99
N SER A 264 60.80 -88.63 -91.74
CA SER A 264 62.04 -88.87 -92.51
C SER A 264 62.56 -90.31 -92.34
N GLN A 265 62.57 -90.84 -91.12
CA GLN A 265 62.96 -92.23 -90.82
C GLN A 265 61.99 -93.24 -91.45
N SER A 266 60.68 -92.95 -91.42
CA SER A 266 59.65 -93.77 -92.07
C SER A 266 59.85 -93.83 -93.58
N GLN A 267 60.19 -92.70 -94.21
CA GLN A 267 60.51 -92.66 -95.64
C GLN A 267 61.80 -93.44 -95.95
N ALA A 268 62.88 -93.23 -95.18
CA ALA A 268 64.14 -93.95 -95.37
C ALA A 268 63.99 -95.47 -95.18
N LEU A 269 63.16 -95.90 -94.23
CA LEU A 269 62.84 -97.32 -94.03
C LEU A 269 62.09 -97.90 -95.24
N ALA A 270 61.11 -97.18 -95.78
CA ALA A 270 60.37 -97.60 -96.97
C ALA A 270 61.29 -97.72 -98.20
N GLU A 271 62.18 -96.75 -98.41
CA GLU A 271 63.20 -96.78 -99.47
C GLU A 271 64.18 -97.95 -99.28
N GLY A 272 64.62 -98.19 -98.04
CA GLY A 272 65.53 -99.29 -97.71
C GLY A 272 64.88 -100.67 -97.89
N GLN A 273 63.60 -100.83 -97.53
CA GLN A 273 62.82 -102.04 -97.79
C GLN A 273 62.68 -102.31 -99.29
N ALA A 274 62.43 -101.27 -100.09
CA ALA A 274 62.39 -101.38 -101.55
C ALA A 274 63.75 -101.83 -102.14
N LYS A 275 64.87 -101.28 -101.63
CA LYS A 275 66.23 -101.69 -102.03
C LYS A 275 66.54 -103.13 -101.64
N LEU A 276 66.14 -103.58 -100.45
CA LEU A 276 66.32 -104.98 -100.02
C LEU A 276 65.53 -105.94 -100.92
N ALA A 277 64.26 -105.61 -101.22
CA ALA A 277 63.43 -106.41 -102.12
C ALA A 277 64.03 -106.51 -103.53
N ALA A 278 64.52 -105.38 -104.07
CA ALA A 278 65.22 -105.36 -105.36
C ALA A 278 66.53 -106.18 -105.32
N GLY A 279 67.30 -106.09 -104.23
CA GLY A 279 68.53 -106.84 -104.03
C GLY A 279 68.31 -108.35 -103.90
N GLN A 280 67.25 -108.77 -103.22
CA GLN A 280 66.83 -110.18 -103.14
C GLN A 280 66.41 -110.72 -104.51
N GLN A 281 65.67 -109.94 -105.30
CA GLN A 281 65.31 -110.32 -106.68
C GLN A 281 66.54 -110.45 -107.58
N ALA A 282 67.47 -109.50 -107.49
CA ALA A 282 68.72 -109.52 -108.25
C ALA A 282 69.60 -110.74 -107.87
N LEU A 283 69.76 -111.03 -106.58
CA LEU A 283 70.49 -112.22 -106.12
C LEU A 283 69.82 -113.51 -106.59
N THR A 284 68.48 -113.61 -106.49
CA THR A 284 67.73 -114.78 -106.99
C THR A 284 67.98 -115.00 -108.48
N ALA A 285 67.97 -113.92 -109.28
CA ALA A 285 68.27 -114.00 -110.70
C ALA A 285 69.73 -114.44 -110.98
N GLN A 286 70.69 -113.98 -110.16
CA GLN A 286 72.11 -114.30 -110.28
C GLN A 286 72.43 -115.75 -109.87
N GLU A 287 71.79 -116.24 -108.81
CA GLU A 287 71.86 -117.65 -108.39
C GLU A 287 71.27 -118.59 -109.45
N GLU A 288 70.16 -118.20 -110.09
CA GLU A 288 69.54 -118.97 -111.17
C GLU A 288 70.45 -119.01 -112.43
N ALA A 289 71.10 -117.89 -112.76
CA ALA A 289 72.06 -117.83 -113.85
C ALA A 289 73.29 -118.74 -113.61
N LEU A 290 73.77 -118.84 -112.37
CA LEU A 290 74.88 -119.73 -111.99
C LEU A 290 74.50 -121.22 -112.07
N ARG A 291 73.27 -121.59 -111.66
CA ARG A 291 72.75 -122.96 -111.83
C ARG A 291 72.69 -123.36 -113.30
N GLN A 292 72.28 -122.45 -114.19
CA GLN A 292 72.25 -122.69 -115.64
C GLN A 292 73.65 -122.86 -116.24
N ALA A 293 74.68 -122.28 -115.62
CA ALA A 293 76.08 -122.45 -116.01
C ALA A 293 76.74 -123.74 -115.45
N GLY A 294 76.00 -124.59 -114.73
CA GLY A 294 76.52 -125.84 -114.15
C GLY A 294 77.40 -125.65 -112.91
N GLN A 295 77.39 -124.46 -112.29
CA GLN A 295 78.10 -124.14 -111.06
C GLN A 295 77.13 -124.12 -109.87
N ASP A 296 77.54 -124.72 -108.75
CA ASP A 296 76.76 -124.70 -107.52
C ASP A 296 76.85 -123.31 -106.87
N PRO A 297 75.75 -122.53 -106.75
CA PRO A 297 75.76 -121.19 -106.17
C PRO A 297 76.30 -121.14 -104.74
N ASP A 298 76.22 -122.25 -104.00
CA ASP A 298 76.71 -122.34 -102.63
C ASP A 298 78.25 -122.42 -102.54
N THR A 299 78.95 -122.65 -103.67
CA THR A 299 80.42 -122.70 -103.76
C THR A 299 81.07 -121.42 -104.26
N VAL A 300 80.27 -120.41 -104.66
CA VAL A 300 80.75 -119.15 -105.22
C VAL A 300 80.90 -118.07 -104.13
N PRO A 301 82.12 -117.57 -103.85
CA PRO A 301 82.37 -116.60 -102.79
C PRO A 301 81.54 -115.31 -102.92
N ASP A 302 81.34 -114.81 -104.14
CA ASP A 302 80.59 -113.58 -104.41
C ASP A 302 79.09 -113.71 -104.08
N ILE A 303 78.50 -114.91 -104.25
CA ILE A 303 77.11 -115.20 -103.87
C ILE A 303 76.98 -115.31 -102.35
N GLN A 304 77.93 -115.96 -101.68
CA GLN A 304 77.96 -115.98 -100.21
C GLN A 304 78.12 -114.56 -99.64
N ALA A 305 78.96 -113.72 -100.24
CA ALA A 305 79.12 -112.32 -99.85
C ALA A 305 77.85 -111.49 -100.10
N ALA A 306 77.14 -111.70 -101.21
CA ALA A 306 75.87 -111.02 -101.51
C ALA A 306 74.73 -111.48 -100.58
N ARG A 307 74.66 -112.77 -100.24
CA ARG A 307 73.73 -113.31 -99.23
C ARG A 307 74.00 -112.69 -97.86
N GLN A 308 75.27 -112.62 -97.46
CA GLN A 308 75.65 -112.00 -96.20
C GLN A 308 75.29 -110.50 -96.19
N ALA A 309 75.59 -109.77 -97.28
CA ALA A 309 75.25 -108.35 -97.39
C ALA A 309 73.73 -108.08 -97.34
N LEU A 310 72.90 -108.93 -97.94
CA LEU A 310 71.43 -108.82 -97.83
C LEU A 310 70.92 -109.20 -96.44
N ALA A 311 71.54 -110.17 -95.78
CA ALA A 311 71.23 -110.52 -94.39
C ALA A 311 71.59 -109.36 -93.43
N ASP A 312 72.76 -108.75 -93.60
CA ASP A 312 73.22 -107.58 -92.83
C ASP A 312 72.31 -106.36 -93.09
N GLN A 313 71.89 -106.15 -94.34
CA GLN A 313 70.94 -105.09 -94.72
C GLN A 313 69.54 -105.34 -94.14
N ALA A 314 69.06 -106.60 -94.12
CA ALA A 314 67.80 -106.97 -93.50
C ALA A 314 67.84 -106.78 -91.98
N GLN A 315 68.96 -107.13 -91.34
CA GLN A 315 69.18 -106.88 -89.92
C GLN A 315 69.21 -105.37 -89.62
N THR A 316 69.87 -104.56 -90.46
CA THR A 316 69.88 -103.10 -90.37
C THR A 316 68.48 -102.49 -90.50
N LEU A 317 67.66 -102.99 -91.42
CA LEU A 317 66.27 -102.56 -91.59
C LEU A 317 65.36 -103.01 -90.44
N ALA A 318 65.58 -104.20 -89.88
CA ALA A 318 64.86 -104.67 -88.69
C ALA A 318 65.19 -103.78 -87.48
N SER A 319 66.46 -103.40 -87.30
CA SER A 319 66.87 -102.42 -86.29
C SER A 319 66.25 -101.05 -86.54
N ALA A 320 66.27 -100.55 -87.78
CA ALA A 320 65.65 -99.26 -88.14
C ALA A 320 64.13 -99.25 -87.94
N LYS A 321 63.44 -100.37 -88.21
CA LYS A 321 62.01 -100.55 -87.93
C LYS A 321 61.73 -100.51 -86.43
N SER A 322 62.50 -101.25 -85.63
CA SER A 322 62.37 -101.23 -84.17
C SER A 322 62.65 -99.83 -83.58
N GLN A 323 63.62 -99.10 -84.14
CA GLN A 323 63.91 -97.72 -83.76
C GLN A 323 62.75 -96.76 -84.11
N LEU A 324 62.11 -96.93 -85.27
CA LEU A 324 60.94 -96.14 -85.68
C LEU A 324 59.73 -96.41 -84.77
N GLU A 325 59.44 -97.68 -84.47
CA GLU A 325 58.36 -98.08 -83.56
C GLU A 325 58.60 -97.53 -82.15
N ALA A 326 59.84 -97.61 -81.64
CA ALA A 326 60.23 -97.00 -80.38
C ALA A 326 60.07 -95.48 -80.40
N GLY A 327 60.47 -94.81 -81.49
CA GLY A 327 60.32 -93.37 -81.66
C GLY A 327 58.85 -92.92 -81.76
N GLN A 328 57.98 -93.70 -82.41
CA GLN A 328 56.53 -93.45 -82.45
C GLN A 328 55.89 -93.59 -81.07
N ALA A 329 56.28 -94.61 -80.30
CA ALA A 329 55.82 -94.77 -78.92
C ALA A 329 56.28 -93.60 -78.03
N GLN A 330 57.53 -93.15 -78.19
CA GLN A 330 58.05 -91.96 -77.50
C GLN A 330 57.30 -90.68 -77.88
N TRP A 331 56.98 -90.47 -79.16
CA TRP A 331 56.20 -89.33 -79.61
C TRP A 331 54.77 -89.36 -79.07
N GLN A 332 54.10 -90.51 -79.08
CA GLN A 332 52.75 -90.66 -78.53
C GLN A 332 52.74 -90.34 -77.02
N ALA A 333 53.72 -90.84 -76.26
CA ALA A 333 53.86 -90.53 -74.85
C ALA A 333 54.09 -89.02 -74.63
N ALA A 334 55.00 -88.40 -75.39
CA ALA A 334 55.28 -86.97 -75.31
C ALA A 334 54.05 -86.11 -75.72
N ASN A 335 53.28 -86.53 -76.71
CA ASN A 335 52.06 -85.84 -77.15
C ASN A 335 50.95 -85.92 -76.10
N SER A 336 50.78 -87.07 -75.44
CA SER A 336 49.88 -87.19 -74.30
C SER A 336 50.30 -86.27 -73.15
N SER A 337 51.59 -86.24 -72.79
CA SER A 337 52.11 -85.31 -71.77
C SER A 337 51.91 -83.83 -72.16
N TYR A 338 52.03 -83.47 -73.45
CA TYR A 338 51.72 -82.13 -73.94
C TYR A 338 50.24 -81.78 -73.79
N GLN A 339 49.32 -82.68 -74.15
CA GLN A 339 47.89 -82.43 -74.00
C GLN A 339 47.48 -82.27 -72.53
N GLU A 340 48.04 -83.09 -71.63
CA GLU A 340 47.87 -82.91 -70.18
C GLU A 340 48.41 -81.57 -69.70
N GLY A 341 49.60 -81.16 -70.18
CA GLY A 341 50.17 -79.85 -69.90
C GLY A 341 49.28 -78.69 -70.38
N LEU A 342 48.71 -78.80 -71.58
CA LEU A 342 47.82 -77.81 -72.16
C LEU A 342 46.53 -77.68 -71.33
N ALA A 343 45.94 -78.79 -70.92
CA ALA A 343 44.76 -78.81 -70.06
C ALA A 343 45.06 -78.15 -68.69
N ARG A 344 46.23 -78.46 -68.08
CA ARG A 344 46.68 -77.82 -66.84
C ARG A 344 46.88 -76.31 -67.00
N TYR A 345 47.45 -75.87 -68.13
CA TYR A 345 47.60 -74.45 -68.44
C TYR A 345 46.26 -73.74 -68.59
N GLN A 346 45.31 -74.32 -69.33
CA GLN A 346 43.98 -73.74 -69.51
C GLN A 346 43.21 -73.65 -68.17
N ALA A 347 43.30 -74.68 -67.34
CA ALA A 347 42.75 -74.65 -65.98
C ALA A 347 43.41 -73.57 -65.12
N GLY A 348 44.74 -73.42 -65.21
CA GLY A 348 45.48 -72.36 -64.54
C GLY A 348 45.08 -70.95 -64.97
N ALA A 349 44.87 -70.74 -66.28
CA ALA A 349 44.41 -69.47 -66.83
C ALA A 349 42.98 -69.12 -66.35
N ALA A 350 42.07 -70.09 -66.34
CA ALA A 350 40.72 -69.91 -65.82
C ALA A 350 40.72 -69.61 -64.30
N ALA A 351 41.59 -70.29 -63.54
CA ALA A 351 41.77 -70.05 -62.11
C ALA A 351 42.33 -68.64 -61.84
N LEU A 352 43.26 -68.14 -62.67
CA LEU A 352 43.80 -66.78 -62.58
C LEU A 352 42.70 -65.74 -62.85
N ALA A 353 41.90 -65.94 -63.90
CA ALA A 353 40.77 -65.05 -64.21
C ALA A 353 39.73 -65.01 -63.08
N THR A 354 39.40 -66.16 -62.50
CA THR A 354 38.52 -66.24 -61.33
C THR A 354 39.12 -65.51 -60.12
N GLY A 355 40.41 -65.70 -59.86
CA GLY A 355 41.13 -65.01 -58.79
C GLY A 355 41.15 -63.50 -58.97
N GLN A 356 41.33 -63.01 -60.20
CA GLN A 356 41.29 -61.58 -60.52
C GLN A 356 39.91 -61.00 -60.23
N ALA A 357 38.84 -61.66 -60.69
CA ALA A 357 37.47 -61.21 -60.42
C ALA A 357 37.15 -61.19 -58.90
N GLN A 358 37.66 -62.16 -58.14
CA GLN A 358 37.54 -62.18 -56.67
C GLN A 358 38.30 -61.01 -56.02
N TYR A 359 39.51 -60.71 -56.48
CA TYR A 359 40.29 -59.57 -56.01
C TYR A 359 39.59 -58.24 -56.30
N ASP A 360 39.09 -58.05 -57.53
CA ASP A 360 38.39 -56.82 -57.92
C ASP A 360 37.12 -56.60 -57.08
N SER A 361 36.38 -57.68 -56.79
CA SER A 361 35.22 -57.65 -55.89
C SER A 361 35.61 -57.29 -54.45
N GLN A 362 36.69 -57.88 -53.91
CA GLN A 362 37.20 -57.51 -52.59
C GLN A 362 37.68 -56.05 -52.54
N ALA A 363 38.31 -55.56 -53.60
CA ALA A 363 38.79 -54.18 -53.70
C ALA A 363 37.61 -53.19 -53.71
N ALA A 364 36.55 -53.51 -54.45
CA ALA A 364 35.31 -52.73 -54.45
C ALA A 364 34.65 -52.71 -53.06
N ASN A 365 34.56 -53.87 -52.39
CA ASN A 365 34.02 -53.96 -51.03
C ASN A 365 34.85 -53.17 -50.01
N TYR A 366 36.18 -53.21 -50.11
CA TYR A 366 37.06 -52.40 -49.27
C TYR A 366 36.83 -50.90 -49.48
N GLN A 367 36.73 -50.45 -50.73
CA GLN A 367 36.49 -49.04 -51.05
C GLN A 367 35.12 -48.56 -50.53
N ALA A 368 34.08 -49.40 -50.65
CA ALA A 368 32.77 -49.13 -50.08
C ALA A 368 32.82 -49.04 -48.55
N GLY A 369 33.50 -49.98 -47.89
CA GLY A 369 33.71 -49.96 -46.44
C GLY A 369 34.49 -48.73 -45.96
N LEU A 370 35.51 -48.30 -46.71
CA LEU A 370 36.29 -47.10 -46.41
C LEU A 370 35.41 -45.84 -46.46
N SER A 371 34.55 -45.75 -47.48
CA SER A 371 33.61 -44.64 -47.63
C SER A 371 32.59 -44.61 -46.49
N GLN A 372 32.06 -45.78 -46.10
CA GLN A 372 31.16 -45.91 -44.94
C GLN A 372 31.84 -45.54 -43.62
N TYR A 373 33.10 -45.93 -43.44
CA TYR A 373 33.89 -45.57 -42.25
C TYR A 373 34.15 -44.07 -42.15
N GLN A 374 34.46 -43.40 -43.28
CA GLN A 374 34.62 -41.95 -43.32
C GLN A 374 33.31 -41.22 -43.02
N ALA A 375 32.18 -41.68 -43.59
CA ALA A 375 30.86 -41.14 -43.27
C ALA A 375 30.51 -41.33 -41.78
N GLY A 376 30.81 -42.51 -41.22
CA GLY A 376 30.62 -42.82 -39.81
C GLY A 376 31.44 -41.92 -38.88
N GLN A 377 32.69 -41.60 -39.24
CA GLN A 377 33.52 -40.64 -38.52
C GLN A 377 32.89 -39.24 -38.50
N ALA A 378 32.43 -38.75 -39.64
CA ALA A 378 31.79 -37.44 -39.73
C ALA A 378 30.49 -37.38 -38.91
N GLN A 379 29.68 -38.44 -38.96
CA GLN A 379 28.46 -38.55 -38.18
C GLN A 379 28.75 -38.57 -36.68
N LEU A 380 29.76 -39.33 -36.24
CA LEU A 380 30.18 -39.37 -34.84
C LEU A 380 30.66 -38.00 -34.33
N ALA A 381 31.45 -37.29 -35.14
CA ALA A 381 31.89 -35.94 -34.80
C ALA A 381 30.71 -34.97 -34.64
N SER A 382 29.73 -35.02 -35.56
CA SER A 382 28.52 -34.20 -35.48
C SER A 382 27.68 -34.54 -34.24
N GLN A 383 27.49 -35.83 -33.92
CA GLN A 383 26.73 -36.25 -32.74
C GLN A 383 27.45 -35.87 -31.44
N SER A 384 28.78 -35.97 -31.41
CA SER A 384 29.58 -35.54 -30.25
C SER A 384 29.48 -34.03 -30.02
N ALA A 385 29.52 -33.22 -31.08
CA ALA A 385 29.37 -31.77 -30.97
C ALA A 385 27.96 -31.40 -30.47
N ALA A 386 26.92 -32.07 -30.99
CA ALA A 386 25.53 -31.88 -30.55
C ALA A 386 25.34 -32.27 -29.08
N ALA A 387 25.93 -33.39 -28.64
CA ALA A 387 25.88 -33.82 -27.24
C ALA A 387 26.59 -32.82 -26.30
N GLN A 388 27.73 -32.27 -26.71
CA GLN A 388 28.44 -31.25 -25.94
C GLN A 388 27.65 -29.94 -25.83
N ALA A 389 27.05 -29.49 -26.93
CA ALA A 389 26.19 -28.31 -26.93
C ALA A 389 24.94 -28.53 -26.06
N GLY A 390 24.33 -29.71 -26.13
CA GLY A 390 23.19 -30.10 -25.28
C GLY A 390 23.55 -30.11 -23.80
N ALA A 391 24.73 -30.64 -23.43
CA ALA A 391 25.22 -30.62 -22.06
C ALA A 391 25.43 -29.20 -21.52
N GLN A 392 25.99 -28.30 -22.33
CA GLN A 392 26.17 -26.89 -21.94
C GLN A 392 24.83 -26.15 -21.78
N ALA A 393 23.87 -26.43 -22.66
CA ALA A 393 22.52 -25.88 -22.56
C ALA A 393 21.81 -26.35 -21.29
N LEU A 394 21.92 -27.64 -20.94
CA LEU A 394 21.35 -28.21 -19.71
C LEU A 394 21.99 -27.63 -18.45
N GLU A 395 23.30 -27.43 -18.43
CA GLU A 395 23.99 -26.77 -17.31
C GLU A 395 23.48 -25.33 -17.12
N SER A 396 23.36 -24.58 -18.22
CA SER A 396 22.84 -23.21 -18.18
C SER A 396 21.39 -23.17 -17.68
N ALA A 397 20.54 -24.06 -18.19
CA ALA A 397 19.15 -24.20 -17.74
C ALA A 397 19.05 -24.63 -16.27
N SER A 398 19.97 -25.48 -15.78
CA SER A 398 20.03 -25.86 -14.37
C SER A 398 20.34 -24.67 -13.46
N GLN A 399 21.29 -23.82 -13.87
CA GLN A 399 21.62 -22.58 -13.16
C GLN A 399 20.46 -21.59 -13.16
N GLU A 400 19.78 -21.42 -14.30
CA GLU A 400 18.58 -20.58 -14.40
C GLU A 400 17.47 -21.08 -13.46
N ILE A 401 17.19 -22.38 -13.46
CA ILE A 401 16.21 -22.99 -12.55
C ILE A 401 16.60 -22.75 -11.08
N SER A 402 17.86 -22.98 -10.71
CA SER A 402 18.34 -22.75 -9.34
C SER A 402 18.18 -21.29 -8.92
N SER A 403 18.57 -20.34 -9.78
CA SER A 403 18.40 -18.90 -9.51
C SER A 403 16.93 -18.50 -9.42
N GLY A 404 16.07 -19.12 -10.25
CA GLY A 404 14.63 -18.93 -10.22
C GLY A 404 14.00 -19.48 -8.94
N GLN A 405 14.50 -20.59 -8.40
CA GLN A 405 14.05 -21.14 -7.11
C GLN A 405 14.38 -20.20 -5.95
N GLU A 406 15.59 -19.64 -5.92
CA GLU A 406 16.01 -18.66 -4.91
C GLU A 406 15.19 -17.37 -5.00
N ALA A 407 14.96 -16.86 -6.22
CA ALA A 407 14.13 -15.69 -6.46
C ALA A 407 12.66 -15.94 -6.04
N LEU A 408 12.11 -17.10 -6.36
CA LEU A 408 10.73 -17.48 -5.99
C LEU A 408 10.56 -17.62 -4.47
N ALA A 409 11.56 -18.18 -3.77
CA ALA A 409 11.58 -18.26 -2.32
C ALA A 409 11.64 -16.86 -1.67
N SER A 410 12.47 -15.97 -2.22
CA SER A 410 12.56 -14.58 -1.75
C SER A 410 11.25 -13.82 -2.00
N ALA A 411 10.64 -13.99 -3.18
CA ALA A 411 9.34 -13.41 -3.50
C ALA A 411 8.22 -13.97 -2.60
N ARG A 412 8.30 -15.25 -2.22
CA ARG A 412 7.34 -15.84 -1.27
C ARG A 412 7.45 -15.17 0.10
N GLN A 413 8.68 -15.02 0.59
CA GLN A 413 8.92 -14.39 1.88
C GLN A 413 8.43 -12.93 1.91
N GLU A 414 8.74 -12.15 0.86
CA GLU A 414 8.26 -10.76 0.73
C GLU A 414 6.72 -10.70 0.69
N LEU A 415 6.07 -11.65 0.02
CA LEU A 415 4.61 -11.72 -0.04
C LEU A 415 4.00 -12.08 1.32
N ASP A 416 4.57 -13.06 2.03
CA ASP A 416 4.13 -13.43 3.38
C ASP A 416 4.31 -12.23 4.36
N ASP A 417 5.39 -11.44 4.22
CA ASP A 417 5.63 -10.21 4.99
C ASP A 417 4.59 -9.11 4.66
N GLN A 418 4.27 -8.93 3.37
CA GLN A 418 3.24 -7.98 2.92
C GLN A 418 1.84 -8.38 3.39
N GLU A 419 1.52 -9.68 3.38
CA GLU A 419 0.26 -10.20 3.93
C GLU A 419 0.15 -9.93 5.44
N ALA A 420 1.24 -10.14 6.18
CA ALA A 420 1.28 -9.86 7.63
C ALA A 420 1.12 -8.36 7.93
N GLU A 421 1.83 -7.49 7.19
CA GLU A 421 1.71 -6.04 7.34
C GLU A 421 0.30 -5.55 6.98
N PHE A 422 -0.27 -6.05 5.88
CA PHE A 422 -1.63 -5.71 5.47
C PHE A 422 -2.66 -6.19 6.50
N ALA A 423 -2.55 -7.41 7.03
CA ALA A 423 -3.47 -7.92 8.05
C ALA A 423 -3.47 -7.05 9.32
N SER A 424 -2.29 -6.55 9.74
CA SER A 424 -2.20 -5.61 10.86
C SER A 424 -2.89 -4.28 10.54
N LYS A 425 -2.60 -3.69 9.38
CA LYS A 425 -3.20 -2.42 8.95
C LYS A 425 -4.70 -2.54 8.68
N GLU A 426 -5.15 -3.69 8.19
CA GLU A 426 -6.56 -4.01 7.98
C GLU A 426 -7.31 -3.99 9.30
N ALA A 427 -6.78 -4.66 10.33
CA ALA A 427 -7.40 -4.67 11.66
C ALA A 427 -7.50 -3.26 12.27
N GLU A 428 -6.42 -2.47 12.16
CA GLU A 428 -6.41 -1.07 12.63
C GLU A 428 -7.40 -0.19 11.86
N ALA A 429 -7.41 -0.29 10.53
CA ALA A 429 -8.31 0.48 9.69
C ALA A 429 -9.77 0.09 9.88
N GLN A 430 -10.10 -1.20 10.03
CA GLN A 430 -11.45 -1.65 10.35
C GLN A 430 -11.92 -1.16 11.72
N ALA A 431 -11.03 -1.14 12.72
CA ALA A 431 -11.34 -0.58 14.03
C ALA A 431 -11.60 0.93 13.93
N ALA A 432 -10.74 1.67 13.23
CA ALA A 432 -10.89 3.11 13.01
C ALA A 432 -12.16 3.45 12.21
N ILE A 433 -12.50 2.67 11.19
CA ILE A 433 -13.74 2.84 10.41
C ILE A 433 -14.95 2.66 11.32
N LYS A 434 -14.96 1.62 12.16
CA LYS A 434 -16.04 1.36 13.10
C LYS A 434 -16.20 2.47 14.14
N GLU A 435 -15.10 2.98 14.67
CA GLU A 435 -15.09 4.10 15.62
C GLU A 435 -15.60 5.38 14.95
N GLY A 436 -15.06 5.74 13.78
CA GLY A 436 -15.51 6.89 13.01
C GLY A 436 -16.98 6.81 12.62
N GLN A 437 -17.51 5.62 12.29
CA GLN A 437 -18.93 5.42 12.04
C GLN A 437 -19.78 5.78 13.28
N ALA A 438 -19.35 5.35 14.47
CA ALA A 438 -20.03 5.65 15.72
C ALA A 438 -19.97 7.15 16.08
N GLU A 439 -18.83 7.80 15.83
CA GLU A 439 -18.69 9.25 16.00
C GLU A 439 -19.60 10.03 15.04
N LEU A 440 -19.69 9.61 13.78
CA LEU A 440 -20.61 10.20 12.80
C LEU A 440 -22.07 10.03 13.22
N ASP A 441 -22.45 8.86 13.74
CA ASP A 441 -23.81 8.63 14.25
C ASP A 441 -24.11 9.53 15.46
N GLN A 442 -23.17 9.68 16.39
CA GLN A 442 -23.30 10.62 17.51
C GLN A 442 -23.40 12.08 17.04
N ALA A 443 -22.63 12.46 16.00
CA ALA A 443 -22.69 13.80 15.42
C ALA A 443 -24.05 14.06 14.74
N ARG A 444 -24.59 13.07 14.03
CA ARG A 444 -25.94 13.12 13.42
C ARG A 444 -27.03 13.27 14.49
N ASP A 445 -26.94 12.52 15.59
CA ASP A 445 -27.87 12.65 16.72
C ASP A 445 -27.77 14.03 17.39
N SER A 446 -26.54 14.52 17.59
CA SER A 446 -26.30 15.85 18.17
C SER A 446 -26.83 16.96 17.27
N LEU A 447 -26.66 16.84 15.96
CA LEU A 447 -27.22 17.75 14.95
C LEU A 447 -28.75 17.78 15.01
N ALA A 448 -29.39 16.61 15.13
CA ALA A 448 -30.84 16.49 15.26
C ALA A 448 -31.37 17.07 16.59
N GLY A 449 -30.56 17.03 17.65
CA GLY A 449 -30.90 17.55 18.98
C GLY A 449 -30.69 19.05 19.19
N LEU A 450 -30.17 19.79 18.19
CA LEU A 450 -29.94 21.23 18.32
C LEU A 450 -31.25 22.01 18.45
N VAL A 451 -31.35 22.81 19.50
CA VAL A 451 -32.49 23.70 19.76
C VAL A 451 -32.17 25.14 19.42
N THR A 452 -33.19 25.90 18.99
CA THR A 452 -33.03 27.33 18.68
C THR A 452 -32.62 28.13 19.93
N PRO A 453 -31.47 28.83 19.91
CA PRO A 453 -31.05 29.67 21.04
C PRO A 453 -32.01 30.86 21.24
N LYS A 454 -32.23 31.23 22.50
CA LYS A 454 -33.14 32.33 22.88
C LYS A 454 -32.36 33.56 23.32
N TYR A 455 -32.59 34.68 22.66
CA TYR A 455 -32.11 35.99 23.06
C TYR A 455 -33.14 36.63 24.00
N ARG A 456 -32.68 37.20 25.12
CA ARG A 456 -33.55 37.91 26.08
C ARG A 456 -33.01 39.31 26.30
N VAL A 457 -33.89 40.29 26.18
CA VAL A 457 -33.58 41.69 26.47
C VAL A 457 -34.13 42.02 27.85
N TYR A 458 -33.30 42.69 28.66
CA TYR A 458 -33.67 43.10 30.01
C TYR A 458 -33.43 44.60 30.18
N SER A 459 -34.27 45.25 30.98
CA SER A 459 -34.09 46.61 31.45
C SER A 459 -33.61 46.62 32.90
N ARG A 460 -33.29 47.80 33.46
CA ARG A 460 -32.90 47.92 34.88
C ARG A 460 -33.99 47.47 35.87
N GLN A 461 -35.25 47.33 35.44
CA GLN A 461 -36.34 46.81 36.27
C GLN A 461 -36.55 45.30 36.12
N THR A 462 -36.14 44.73 34.98
CA THR A 462 -36.41 43.32 34.64
C THR A 462 -35.15 42.46 34.64
N TYR A 463 -33.99 43.06 34.90
CA TYR A 463 -32.71 42.36 34.99
C TYR A 463 -32.76 41.30 36.10
N PRO A 464 -32.57 40.01 35.77
CA PRO A 464 -32.58 38.95 36.77
C PRO A 464 -31.49 39.20 37.82
N GLY A 465 -31.87 39.14 39.10
CA GLY A 465 -30.95 39.40 40.20
C GLY A 465 -31.09 40.79 40.82
N ASP A 466 -31.63 41.79 40.10
CA ASP A 466 -31.87 43.12 40.68
C ASP A 466 -33.34 43.34 41.00
N VAL A 467 -33.65 43.50 42.29
CA VAL A 467 -34.99 43.90 42.74
C VAL A 467 -34.99 45.33 43.30
N GLU A 468 -33.81 45.92 43.53
CA GLU A 468 -33.69 47.16 44.28
C GLU A 468 -34.21 48.36 43.50
N PHE A 469 -33.99 48.39 42.19
CA PHE A 469 -34.45 49.51 41.38
C PHE A 469 -35.98 49.62 41.43
N TYR A 470 -36.67 48.50 41.25
CA TYR A 470 -38.13 48.42 41.30
C TYR A 470 -38.68 48.71 42.70
N THR A 471 -38.11 48.10 43.75
CA THR A 471 -38.56 48.32 45.13
C THR A 471 -38.29 49.76 45.59
N SER A 472 -37.19 50.37 45.15
CA SER A 472 -36.87 51.76 45.45
C SER A 472 -37.86 52.73 44.80
N LYS A 473 -38.25 52.49 43.55
CA LYS A 473 -39.32 53.27 42.90
C LYS A 473 -40.61 53.24 43.73
N LEU A 474 -41.07 52.04 44.11
CA LEU A 474 -42.28 51.88 44.93
C LEU A 474 -42.16 52.57 46.30
N ARG A 475 -41.01 52.47 46.96
CA ARG A 475 -40.75 53.15 48.24
C ARG A 475 -40.82 54.67 48.07
N THR A 476 -40.18 55.22 47.05
CA THR A 476 -40.16 56.67 46.79
C THR A 476 -41.56 57.21 46.45
N GLU A 477 -42.34 56.49 45.64
CA GLU A 477 -43.74 56.85 45.35
C GLU A 477 -44.61 56.82 46.62
N GLY A 478 -44.44 55.79 47.45
CA GLY A 478 -45.09 55.71 48.76
C GLY A 478 -44.75 56.89 49.67
N MET A 479 -43.46 57.25 49.76
CA MET A 479 -43.01 58.41 50.54
C MET A 479 -43.62 59.73 50.05
N ALA A 480 -43.65 59.95 48.73
CA ALA A 480 -44.21 61.17 48.15
C ALA A 480 -45.71 61.30 48.46
N ASN A 481 -46.46 60.20 48.36
CA ASN A 481 -47.89 60.18 48.65
C ASN A 481 -48.18 60.45 50.14
N VAL A 482 -47.42 59.84 51.06
CA VAL A 482 -47.55 60.09 52.50
C VAL A 482 -47.14 61.53 52.85
N GLY A 483 -46.04 62.03 52.28
CA GLY A 483 -45.51 63.38 52.52
C GLY A 483 -46.44 64.51 52.07
N ASN A 484 -47.31 64.28 51.08
CA ASN A 484 -48.25 65.28 50.61
C ASN A 484 -49.53 65.38 51.44
N VAL A 485 -49.99 64.28 52.07
CA VAL A 485 -51.30 64.23 52.75
C VAL A 485 -51.17 64.47 54.26
N PHE A 486 -50.20 63.83 54.93
CA PHE A 486 -50.08 63.86 56.39
C PHE A 486 -49.85 65.26 56.99
N PRO A 487 -48.99 66.12 56.42
CA PRO A 487 -48.75 67.45 56.98
C PRO A 487 -49.98 68.35 57.03
N VAL A 488 -50.90 68.22 56.06
CA VAL A 488 -52.14 69.01 56.03
C VAL A 488 -53.02 68.65 57.23
N VAL A 489 -53.20 67.35 57.50
CA VAL A 489 -54.01 66.86 58.63
C VAL A 489 -53.37 67.25 59.96
N LEU A 490 -52.06 67.03 60.12
CA LEU A 490 -51.34 67.37 61.35
C LEU A 490 -51.34 68.87 61.63
N TYR A 491 -51.25 69.70 60.59
CA TYR A 491 -51.39 71.15 60.73
C TYR A 491 -52.77 71.55 61.24
N LEU A 492 -53.86 70.98 60.71
CA LEU A 492 -55.22 71.30 61.18
C LEU A 492 -55.41 70.92 62.66
N VAL A 493 -54.89 69.77 63.08
CA VAL A 493 -54.91 69.36 64.50
C VAL A 493 -54.09 70.33 65.35
N ALA A 494 -52.88 70.68 64.93
CA ALA A 494 -52.02 71.63 65.63
C ALA A 494 -52.69 73.02 65.73
N ALA A 495 -53.28 73.52 64.64
CA ALA A 495 -53.98 74.79 64.58
C ALA A 495 -55.17 74.83 65.53
N LEU A 496 -55.96 73.75 65.63
CA LEU A 496 -57.07 73.65 66.59
C LEU A 496 -56.58 73.67 68.04
N VAL A 497 -55.48 72.97 68.34
CA VAL A 497 -54.87 72.96 69.68
C VAL A 497 -54.33 74.35 70.01
N THR A 498 -53.58 74.99 69.11
CA THR A 498 -53.05 76.34 69.34
C THR A 498 -54.16 77.35 69.54
N LEU A 499 -55.22 77.29 68.74
CA LEU A 499 -56.42 78.11 68.87
C LEU A 499 -57.04 77.96 70.28
N THR A 500 -57.29 76.72 70.69
CA THR A 500 -57.89 76.41 72.00
C THR A 500 -57.01 76.90 73.15
N THR A 501 -55.69 76.70 73.06
CA THR A 501 -54.74 77.16 74.07
C THR A 501 -54.65 78.68 74.12
N MET A 502 -54.64 79.37 72.98
CA MET A 502 -54.57 80.84 72.95
C MET A 502 -55.85 81.47 73.51
N THR A 503 -57.02 80.96 73.10
CA THR A 503 -58.31 81.41 73.62
C THR A 503 -58.41 81.20 75.14
N ARG A 504 -57.90 80.08 75.64
CA ARG A 504 -57.80 79.83 77.09
C ARG A 504 -56.86 80.83 77.77
N PHE A 505 -55.66 81.06 77.24
CA PHE A 505 -54.70 82.02 77.79
C PHE A 505 -55.27 83.44 77.83
N MET A 506 -55.94 83.88 76.75
CA MET A 506 -56.65 85.16 76.71
C MET A 506 -57.77 85.24 77.76
N SER A 507 -58.50 84.15 77.98
CA SER A 507 -59.57 84.10 78.98
C SER A 507 -59.04 84.19 80.42
N GLU A 508 -57.92 83.54 80.74
CA GLU A 508 -57.29 83.58 82.06
C GLU A 508 -56.72 84.97 82.39
N GLU A 509 -56.20 85.69 81.38
CA GLU A 509 -55.68 87.05 81.52
C GLU A 509 -56.75 88.14 81.36
N ARG A 510 -58.02 87.78 81.11
CA ARG A 510 -59.11 88.74 80.85
C ARG A 510 -59.36 89.72 82.00
N LEU A 511 -59.21 89.28 83.24
CA LEU A 511 -59.36 90.12 84.43
C LEU A 511 -58.23 91.15 84.55
N LYS A 512 -56.99 90.75 84.22
CA LYS A 512 -55.83 91.64 84.16
C LYS A 512 -55.94 92.64 83.01
N ALA A 513 -56.45 92.19 81.86
CA ALA A 513 -56.76 93.07 80.72
C ALA A 513 -57.78 94.16 81.10
N GLY A 514 -58.85 93.79 81.82
CA GLY A 514 -59.85 94.75 82.31
C GLY A 514 -59.27 95.78 83.30
N LEU A 515 -58.37 95.35 84.20
CA LEU A 515 -57.63 96.24 85.11
C LEU A 515 -56.72 97.22 84.35
N LEU A 516 -55.98 96.73 83.34
CA LEU A 516 -55.11 97.57 82.51
C LEU A 516 -55.91 98.63 81.74
N GLN A 517 -57.09 98.27 81.24
CA GLN A 517 -57.98 99.21 80.55
C GLN A 517 -58.54 100.28 81.51
N ALA A 518 -58.82 99.92 82.77
CA ALA A 518 -59.22 100.88 83.81
C ALA A 518 -58.09 101.84 84.23
N LEU A 519 -56.82 101.41 84.09
CA LEU A 519 -55.63 102.23 84.33
C LEU A 519 -55.26 103.15 83.16
N GLY A 520 -56.03 103.14 82.07
CA GLY A 520 -55.86 104.04 80.93
C GLY A 520 -55.06 103.45 79.76
N TYR A 521 -54.72 102.16 79.77
CA TYR A 521 -54.10 101.51 78.59
C TYR A 521 -55.12 101.35 77.47
N GLY A 522 -54.67 101.57 76.23
CA GLY A 522 -55.50 101.41 75.05
C GLY A 522 -55.80 99.92 74.76
N PRO A 523 -56.92 99.61 74.07
CA PRO A 523 -57.20 98.25 73.61
C PRO A 523 -56.06 97.64 72.76
N GLY A 524 -55.31 98.48 72.03
CA GLY A 524 -54.16 98.06 71.22
C GLY A 524 -52.96 97.57 72.03
N ASP A 525 -52.66 98.18 73.18
CA ASP A 525 -51.51 97.80 74.02
C ASP A 525 -51.71 96.42 74.65
N ILE A 526 -52.95 96.09 75.00
CA ILE A 526 -53.34 94.79 75.53
C ILE A 526 -53.23 93.72 74.44
N LEU A 527 -53.72 94.01 73.23
CA LEU A 527 -53.62 93.09 72.09
C LEU A 527 -52.16 92.80 71.72
N ALA A 528 -51.29 93.81 71.74
CA ALA A 528 -49.88 93.67 71.40
C ALA A 528 -49.14 92.62 72.26
N LYS A 529 -49.46 92.52 73.56
CA LYS A 529 -48.90 91.49 74.45
C LYS A 529 -49.24 90.08 73.99
N PHE A 530 -50.50 89.83 73.62
CA PHE A 530 -50.95 88.51 73.16
C PHE A 530 -50.39 88.16 71.79
N LEU A 531 -50.37 89.13 70.85
CA LEU A 531 -49.79 88.94 69.53
C LEU A 531 -48.28 88.66 69.61
N LEU A 532 -47.54 89.38 70.46
CA LEU A 532 -46.10 89.17 70.62
C LEU A 532 -45.80 87.80 71.23
N TYR A 533 -46.57 87.36 72.23
CA TYR A 533 -46.40 86.04 72.82
C TYR A 533 -46.71 84.91 71.81
N GLY A 534 -47.81 85.04 71.07
CA GLY A 534 -48.19 84.09 70.03
C GLY A 534 -47.15 83.99 68.92
N LEU A 535 -46.62 85.12 68.45
CA LEU A 535 -45.60 85.19 67.40
C LEU A 535 -44.25 84.59 67.86
N LEU A 536 -43.78 84.91 69.07
CA LEU A 536 -42.53 84.36 69.57
C LEU A 536 -42.61 82.85 69.83
N SER A 537 -43.72 82.38 70.42
CA SER A 537 -43.92 80.96 70.70
C SER A 537 -44.06 80.13 69.42
N SER A 538 -44.90 80.58 68.47
CA SER A 538 -45.08 79.91 67.18
C SER A 538 -43.82 80.00 66.30
N GLY A 539 -43.12 81.12 66.30
CA GLY A 539 -41.87 81.30 65.54
C GLY A 539 -40.76 80.37 66.01
N LEU A 540 -40.53 80.27 67.32
CA LEU A 540 -39.56 79.32 67.88
C LEU A 540 -39.98 77.87 67.60
N GLY A 541 -41.25 77.54 67.79
CA GLY A 541 -41.78 76.20 67.53
C GLY A 541 -41.66 75.81 66.04
N ALA A 542 -41.99 76.73 65.13
CA ALA A 542 -41.92 76.51 63.70
C ALA A 542 -40.47 76.41 63.21
N LEU A 543 -39.54 77.22 63.73
CA LEU A 543 -38.12 77.09 63.39
C LEU A 543 -37.56 75.74 63.81
N LEU A 544 -37.82 75.31 65.05
CA LEU A 544 -37.41 73.98 65.53
C LEU A 544 -38.07 72.87 64.72
N GLY A 545 -39.37 73.00 64.43
CA GLY A 545 -40.13 72.05 63.61
C GLY A 545 -39.61 71.94 62.18
N ILE A 546 -39.26 73.05 61.53
CA ILE A 546 -38.69 73.07 60.17
C ILE A 546 -37.33 72.38 60.16
N VAL A 547 -36.45 72.67 61.11
CA VAL A 547 -35.13 72.03 61.19
C VAL A 547 -35.27 70.53 61.46
N ALA A 548 -36.07 70.14 62.46
CA ALA A 548 -36.29 68.73 62.79
C ALA A 548 -37.02 67.96 61.68
N GLY A 549 -37.97 68.60 61.00
CA GLY A 549 -38.73 68.00 59.90
C GLY A 549 -37.94 67.91 58.59
N THR A 550 -37.05 68.86 58.31
CA THR A 550 -36.24 68.86 57.08
C THR A 550 -35.03 67.93 57.18
N TYR A 551 -34.41 67.83 58.35
CA TYR A 551 -33.19 67.05 58.53
C TYR A 551 -33.38 65.77 59.33
N GLY A 552 -34.19 65.79 60.39
CA GLY A 552 -34.36 64.64 61.30
C GLY A 552 -35.15 63.49 60.67
N LEU A 553 -36.40 63.75 60.28
CA LEU A 553 -37.27 62.70 59.71
C LEU A 553 -36.70 62.08 58.43
N PRO A 554 -36.25 62.87 57.43
CA PRO A 554 -35.72 62.30 56.19
C PRO A 554 -34.40 61.55 56.41
N TYR A 555 -33.58 61.95 57.38
CA TYR A 555 -32.35 61.20 57.74
C TYR A 555 -32.69 59.82 58.30
N VAL A 556 -33.61 59.72 59.27
CA VAL A 556 -34.00 58.44 59.87
C VAL A 556 -34.68 57.53 58.85
N LEU A 557 -35.62 58.06 58.06
CA LEU A 557 -36.31 57.29 57.01
C LEU A 557 -35.35 56.86 55.91
N GLY A 558 -34.45 57.75 55.48
CA GLY A 558 -33.46 57.43 54.46
C GLY A 558 -32.47 56.36 54.89
N HIS A 559 -31.92 56.48 56.10
CA HIS A 559 -30.96 55.53 56.62
C HIS A 559 -31.57 54.14 56.84
N THR A 560 -32.82 54.07 57.29
CA THR A 560 -33.50 52.79 57.54
C THR A 560 -34.00 52.13 56.26
N LEU A 561 -34.61 52.90 55.34
CA LEU A 561 -35.21 52.32 54.14
C LEU A 561 -34.18 51.93 53.10
N PHE A 562 -33.06 52.65 52.97
CA PHE A 562 -31.99 52.30 52.02
C PHE A 562 -30.81 51.56 52.66
N ALA A 563 -30.97 51.04 53.89
CA ALA A 563 -29.90 50.34 54.63
C ALA A 563 -29.30 49.15 53.86
N THR A 564 -30.12 48.47 53.05
CA THR A 564 -29.75 47.26 52.30
C THR A 564 -29.42 47.55 50.83
N SER A 565 -29.44 48.84 50.44
CA SER A 565 -29.17 49.31 49.09
C SER A 565 -27.68 49.59 48.88
N THR A 566 -27.22 49.59 47.63
CA THR A 566 -25.89 50.09 47.23
C THR A 566 -25.93 51.55 46.79
N TYR A 567 -27.10 52.20 46.86
CA TYR A 567 -27.28 53.60 46.51
C TYR A 567 -26.61 54.57 47.50
N PRO A 568 -26.15 55.75 47.01
CA PRO A 568 -25.55 56.75 47.88
C PRO A 568 -26.56 57.30 48.90
N PRO A 569 -26.07 57.90 50.01
CA PRO A 569 -26.92 58.52 51.02
C PRO A 569 -27.87 59.57 50.41
N ILE A 570 -29.08 59.66 50.94
CA ILE A 570 -30.07 60.66 50.49
C ILE A 570 -29.53 62.07 50.71
N GLN A 571 -29.66 62.92 49.69
CA GLN A 571 -29.32 64.34 49.79
C GLN A 571 -30.43 65.11 50.53
N LEU A 572 -30.07 65.71 51.66
CA LEU A 572 -30.98 66.51 52.49
C LEU A 572 -30.97 67.97 52.04
N ASN A 573 -31.87 68.31 51.10
CA ASN A 573 -31.99 69.66 50.57
C ASN A 573 -32.97 70.51 51.39
N PHE A 574 -32.62 71.78 51.64
CA PHE A 574 -33.49 72.73 52.33
C PHE A 574 -34.43 73.43 51.33
N TYR A 575 -35.74 73.26 51.52
CA TYR A 575 -36.75 73.84 50.64
C TYR A 575 -37.30 75.16 51.21
N TRP A 576 -36.68 76.27 50.81
CA TRP A 576 -37.03 77.62 51.28
C TRP A 576 -38.50 77.98 51.12
N GLN A 577 -39.13 77.57 50.01
CA GLN A 577 -40.53 77.85 49.74
C GLN A 577 -41.48 77.17 50.74
N LEU A 578 -41.22 75.90 51.06
CA LEU A 578 -42.02 75.15 52.03
C LEU A 578 -41.77 75.65 53.45
N ALA A 579 -40.53 76.01 53.79
CA ALA A 579 -40.19 76.59 55.09
C ALA A 579 -40.90 77.94 55.32
N ALA A 580 -40.91 78.82 54.33
CA ALA A 580 -41.61 80.10 54.39
C ALA A 580 -43.14 79.92 54.54
N LEU A 581 -43.71 78.97 53.79
CA LEU A 581 -45.12 78.63 53.89
C LEU A 581 -45.48 78.07 55.27
N ALA A 582 -44.66 77.18 55.83
CA ALA A 582 -44.84 76.63 57.17
C ALA A 582 -44.78 77.72 58.25
N LEU A 583 -43.83 78.66 58.16
CA LEU A 583 -43.76 79.80 59.07
C LEU A 583 -45.01 80.68 58.97
N GLY A 584 -45.42 81.04 57.75
CA GLY A 584 -46.63 81.84 57.53
C GLY A 584 -47.88 81.17 58.12
N LEU A 585 -48.04 79.86 57.91
CA LEU A 585 -49.15 79.09 58.47
C LEU A 585 -49.12 79.01 60.00
N SER A 586 -47.93 78.91 60.61
CA SER A 586 -47.76 78.90 62.07
C SER A 586 -48.11 80.24 62.72
N PHE A 587 -47.79 81.35 62.04
CA PHE A 587 -48.18 82.69 62.46
C PHE A 587 -49.68 82.89 62.31
N LEU A 588 -50.26 82.46 61.19
CA LEU A 588 -51.71 82.52 60.98
C LEU A 588 -52.47 81.80 62.10
N SER A 589 -52.05 80.59 62.48
CA SER A 589 -52.74 79.79 63.51
C SER A 589 -52.55 80.28 64.95
N SER A 590 -51.62 81.19 65.21
CA SER A 590 -51.34 81.74 66.54
C SER A 590 -51.82 83.19 66.73
N LEU A 591 -51.91 83.96 65.64
CA LEU A 591 -52.31 85.38 65.65
C LEU A 591 -53.81 85.58 65.40
N LEU A 592 -54.51 84.58 64.84
CA LEU A 592 -55.96 84.55 64.69
C LEU A 592 -56.59 83.57 65.70
N PRO A 593 -56.77 83.98 66.98
CA PRO A 593 -57.63 83.25 67.90
C PRO A 593 -59.13 83.41 67.58
#